data_AF-A0A0B6ZQ81-F1
#
_entry.id   AF-A0A0B6ZQ81-F1
#
_cell.length_a   1.000
_cell.length_b   1.000
_cell.length_c   1.000
_cell.angle_alpha   90.00
_cell.angle_beta   90.00
_cell.angle_gamma   90.00
#
_symmetry.space_group_name_H-M   'P 1'
#
loop_
_entity.id
_entity.type
_entity.pdbx_description
1 polymer ?
#
loop_
_entity_poly.entity_id
_entity_poly.type
_entity_poly.pdbx_seq_one_letter_code
_entity_poly.pdbx_strand_id
1 'polypeptide(L)'
;MSPKYKLVYFNLRGRGEILRLLLHAAGVHFEDQRVEFAQWPALKSNTPDGTLPYLSIDGKDYGESMPLARYIAKKYNLAGKNEIEQLSADIILNYIDDIRNAMGRARNDTMLTDAQKKEADAKIKTEEFPKLMTKLEKRLKESKSGYLVGDGGK
;
A
#
# COMPACT_ATOMS: atom_id res chain seq x y z
N MET A 1 -0.04 26.81 -2.04
CA MET A 1 1.15 26.06 -2.53
C MET A 1 0.91 24.59 -2.23
N SER A 2 1.30 23.68 -3.13
CA SER A 2 1.25 22.24 -2.83
C SER A 2 2.25 21.91 -1.72
N PRO A 3 1.91 21.05 -0.74
CA PRO A 3 2.84 20.66 0.31
C PRO A 3 4.08 19.99 -0.29
N LYS A 4 5.23 20.18 0.37
CA LYS A 4 6.47 19.50 0.01
C LYS A 4 6.43 18.08 0.58
N TYR A 5 6.37 17.09 -0.30
CA TYR A 5 6.40 15.69 0.09
C TYR A 5 7.79 15.08 -0.08
N LYS A 6 8.18 14.28 0.92
CA LYS A 6 9.28 13.32 0.81
C LYS A 6 8.80 11.96 1.28
N LEU A 7 8.85 10.97 0.40
CA LEU A 7 8.59 9.58 0.74
C LEU A 7 9.92 8.92 1.12
N VAL A 8 9.96 8.30 2.29
CA VAL A 8 11.10 7.50 2.72
C VAL A 8 10.67 6.04 2.81
N TYR A 9 11.31 5.18 2.02
CA TYR A 9 11.02 3.75 2.01
C TYR A 9 12.20 2.94 1.48
N PHE A 10 12.15 1.62 1.66
CA PHE A 10 13.10 0.72 1.03
C PHE A 10 13.13 0.87 -0.49
N ASN A 11 14.28 0.53 -1.08
CA ASN A 11 14.46 0.42 -2.53
C ASN A 11 13.76 -0.82 -3.12
N LEU A 12 12.44 -0.92 -2.91
CA LEU A 12 11.58 -1.99 -3.41
C LEU A 12 10.13 -1.52 -3.56
N ARG A 13 9.33 -2.33 -4.26
CA ARG A 13 7.91 -2.06 -4.59
C ARG A 13 6.97 -2.75 -3.60
N GLY A 14 7.08 -2.34 -2.34
CA GLY A 14 6.35 -2.92 -1.20
C GLY A 14 5.29 -1.94 -0.68
N ARG A 15 5.22 -1.77 0.64
CA ARG A 15 4.24 -0.89 1.30
C ARG A 15 4.33 0.58 0.88
N GLY A 16 5.52 1.07 0.51
CA GLY A 16 5.69 2.44 0.00
C GLY A 16 5.22 2.64 -1.43
N GLU A 17 4.98 1.58 -2.20
CA GLU A 17 4.68 1.71 -3.63
C GLU A 17 3.34 2.39 -3.89
N ILE A 18 2.33 2.15 -3.05
CA ILE A 18 1.02 2.81 -3.19
C ILE A 18 1.15 4.33 -3.05
N LEU A 19 2.06 4.82 -2.20
CA LEU A 19 2.30 6.24 -2.01
C LEU A 19 2.96 6.85 -3.26
N ARG A 20 3.93 6.15 -3.86
CA ARG A 20 4.53 6.56 -5.15
C ARG A 20 3.46 6.66 -6.24
N LEU A 21 2.66 5.60 -6.41
CA LEU A 21 1.64 5.54 -7.44
C LEU A 21 0.61 6.66 -7.28
N LEU A 22 0.14 6.92 -6.06
CA LEU A 22 -0.81 8.00 -5.79
C LEU A 22 -0.22 9.40 -6.05
N LEU A 23 1.01 9.66 -5.62
CA LEU A 23 1.66 10.96 -5.87
C LEU A 23 1.90 11.19 -7.37
N HIS A 24 2.30 10.16 -8.11
CA HIS A 24 2.41 10.22 -9.56
C HIS A 24 1.06 10.42 -10.25
N ALA A 25 0.02 9.67 -9.87
CA ALA A 25 -1.33 9.83 -10.44
C ALA A 25 -1.92 11.22 -10.15
N ALA A 26 -1.57 11.80 -8.99
CA ALA A 26 -1.94 13.17 -8.63
C ALA A 26 -1.16 14.25 -9.42
N GLY A 27 -0.08 13.88 -10.11
CA GLY A 27 0.81 14.85 -10.79
C GLY A 27 1.61 15.70 -9.80
N VAL A 28 1.87 15.18 -8.60
CA VAL A 28 2.56 15.90 -7.52
C VAL A 28 4.02 15.50 -7.49
N HIS A 29 4.90 16.49 -7.57
CA HIS A 29 6.33 16.26 -7.35
C HIS A 29 6.60 15.92 -5.87
N PHE A 30 7.45 14.93 -5.65
CA PHE A 30 7.90 14.52 -4.32
C PHE A 30 9.34 13.99 -4.40
N GLU A 31 10.05 14.03 -3.28
CA GLU A 31 11.35 13.36 -3.15
C GLU A 31 11.13 11.88 -2.79
N ASP A 32 11.66 10.94 -3.59
CA ASP A 32 11.66 9.49 -3.30
C ASP A 32 13.00 9.10 -2.67
N GLN A 33 13.12 9.22 -1.35
CA GLN A 33 14.32 8.84 -0.61
C GLN A 33 14.32 7.32 -0.38
N ARG A 34 15.15 6.60 -1.13
CA ARG A 34 15.26 5.15 -1.03
C ARG A 34 16.33 4.73 -0.01
N VAL A 35 15.94 3.82 0.87
CA VAL A 35 16.78 3.26 1.93
C VAL A 35 17.22 1.85 1.52
N GLU A 36 18.51 1.58 1.60
CA GLU A 36 19.06 0.24 1.43
C GLU A 36 18.94 -0.55 2.75
N PHE A 37 18.75 -1.87 2.66
CA PHE A 37 18.55 -2.70 3.85
C PHE A 37 19.72 -2.60 4.86
N ALA A 38 20.95 -2.41 4.39
CA ALA A 38 22.13 -2.23 5.24
C ALA A 38 22.10 -0.93 6.06
N GLN A 39 21.40 0.10 5.59
CA GLN A 39 21.26 1.38 6.29
C GLN A 39 20.17 1.34 7.36
N TRP A 40 19.20 0.43 7.23
CA TRP A 40 18.02 0.40 8.08
C TRP A 40 18.29 0.30 9.58
N PRO A 41 19.21 -0.55 10.07
CA PRO A 41 19.48 -0.64 11.50
C PRO A 41 19.87 0.70 12.14
N ALA A 42 20.61 1.55 11.42
CA ALA A 42 21.05 2.85 11.90
C ALA A 42 19.95 3.93 11.82
N LEU A 43 18.99 3.77 10.90
CA LEU A 43 17.93 4.75 10.68
C LEU A 43 16.67 4.48 11.52
N LYS A 44 16.43 3.23 11.90
CA LYS A 44 15.18 2.79 12.54
C LYS A 44 14.76 3.62 13.76
N SER A 45 15.69 3.93 14.67
CA SER A 45 15.37 4.72 15.87
C SER A 45 15.00 6.18 15.56
N ASN A 46 15.32 6.68 14.36
CA ASN A 46 15.04 8.04 13.93
C ASN A 46 13.79 8.14 13.04
N THR A 47 13.11 7.03 12.73
CA THR A 47 11.87 7.06 11.94
C THR A 47 10.64 7.18 12.83
N PRO A 48 9.51 7.69 12.29
CA PRO A 48 8.23 7.59 12.96
C PRO A 48 7.94 6.15 13.34
N ASP A 49 7.60 5.92 14.61
CA ASP A 49 7.17 4.64 15.16
C ASP A 49 8.15 3.45 14.94
N GLY A 50 9.40 3.73 14.55
CA GLY A 50 10.39 2.71 14.24
C GLY A 50 10.08 1.87 12.99
N THR A 51 9.29 2.39 12.04
CA THR A 51 8.88 1.68 10.82
C THR A 51 9.09 2.47 9.53
N LEU A 52 8.99 1.76 8.40
CA LEU A 52 8.93 2.29 7.05
C LEU A 52 7.71 1.68 6.32
N PRO A 53 7.06 2.39 5.38
CA PRO A 53 7.37 3.75 4.92
C PRO A 53 6.86 4.83 5.86
N TYR A 54 7.42 6.03 5.71
CA TYR A 54 6.82 7.27 6.21
C TYR A 54 6.83 8.36 5.12
N LEU A 55 5.97 9.35 5.28
CA LEU A 55 5.88 10.51 4.40
C LEU A 55 6.14 11.78 5.22
N SER A 56 7.14 12.56 4.83
CA SER A 56 7.32 13.92 5.33
C SER A 56 6.39 14.86 4.57
N ILE A 57 5.58 15.62 5.30
CA ILE A 57 4.67 16.64 4.78
C ILE A 57 5.10 17.98 5.39
N ASP A 58 5.67 18.85 4.56
CA ASP A 58 6.19 20.17 4.99
C ASP A 58 7.14 20.08 6.20
N GLY A 59 7.98 19.03 6.20
CA GLY A 59 9.00 18.79 7.23
C GLY A 59 8.53 18.01 8.45
N LYS A 60 7.24 17.64 8.54
CA LYS A 60 6.73 16.75 9.60
C LYS A 60 6.53 15.34 9.08
N ASP A 61 7.03 14.35 9.81
CA ASP A 61 6.99 12.94 9.42
C ASP A 61 5.74 12.22 9.95
N TYR A 62 5.16 11.38 9.10
CA TYR A 62 3.98 10.57 9.39
C TYR A 62 4.20 9.14 8.90
N GLY A 63 4.01 8.15 9.76
CA GLY A 63 4.11 6.72 9.43
C GLY A 63 2.83 6.12 8.84
N GLU A 64 2.88 4.80 8.62
CA GLU A 64 1.76 3.94 8.16
C GLU A 64 1.27 4.17 6.73
N SER A 65 1.57 3.21 5.84
CA SER A 65 1.30 3.35 4.40
C SER A 65 -0.18 3.49 4.04
N MET A 66 -1.10 2.79 4.74
CA MET A 66 -2.52 2.79 4.37
C MET A 66 -3.24 4.09 4.78
N PRO A 67 -3.08 4.62 6.01
CA PRO A 67 -3.56 5.96 6.37
C PRO A 67 -3.02 7.05 5.43
N LEU A 68 -1.72 7.02 5.11
CA LEU A 68 -1.10 7.97 4.18
C LEU A 68 -1.67 7.86 2.77
N ALA A 69 -1.90 6.63 2.27
CA ALA A 69 -2.53 6.40 0.97
C ALA A 69 -3.92 7.02 0.91
N ARG A 70 -4.76 6.80 1.95
CA ARG A 70 -6.08 7.44 2.06
C ARG A 70 -5.99 8.97 2.08
N TYR A 71 -5.05 9.53 2.83
CA TYR A 71 -4.84 10.98 2.89
C TYR A 71 -4.50 11.56 1.51
N ILE A 72 -3.52 10.98 0.79
CA ILE A 72 -3.13 11.44 -0.54
C ILE A 72 -4.30 11.27 -1.51
N ALA A 73 -4.95 10.10 -1.51
CA ALA A 73 -6.07 9.83 -2.41
C ALA A 73 -7.20 10.84 -2.20
N LYS A 74 -7.60 11.11 -0.95
CA LYS A 74 -8.64 12.10 -0.65
C LYS A 74 -8.21 13.52 -1.03
N LYS A 75 -6.98 13.91 -0.71
CA LYS A 75 -6.44 15.25 -0.99
C LYS A 75 -6.40 15.58 -2.48
N TYR A 76 -6.22 14.57 -3.34
CA TYR A 76 -6.09 14.73 -4.78
C TYR A 76 -7.25 14.10 -5.57
N ASN A 77 -8.40 13.88 -4.92
CA ASN A 77 -9.63 13.36 -5.53
C ASN A 77 -9.49 11.99 -6.24
N LEU A 78 -8.59 11.14 -5.74
CA LEU A 78 -8.36 9.76 -6.20
C LEU A 78 -9.05 8.71 -5.31
N ALA A 79 -9.80 9.14 -4.29
CA ALA A 79 -10.47 8.25 -3.33
C ALA A 79 -11.90 7.82 -3.75
N GLY A 80 -12.35 8.20 -4.95
CA GLY A 80 -13.76 8.08 -5.36
C GLY A 80 -14.53 9.39 -5.19
N LYS A 81 -15.72 9.47 -5.79
CA LYS A 81 -16.52 10.70 -5.86
C LYS A 81 -17.39 10.95 -4.62
N ASN A 82 -17.62 9.92 -3.83
CA ASN A 82 -18.45 9.97 -2.62
C ASN A 82 -17.95 8.97 -1.58
N GLU A 83 -18.53 9.05 -0.38
CA GLU A 83 -18.16 8.20 0.76
C GLU A 83 -18.35 6.70 0.49
N ILE A 84 -19.33 6.31 -0.33
CA ILE A 84 -19.59 4.90 -0.66
C ILE A 84 -18.55 4.36 -1.62
N GLU A 85 -18.13 5.15 -2.60
CA GLU A 85 -17.01 4.79 -3.47
C GLU A 85 -15.71 4.70 -2.67
N GLN A 86 -15.45 5.65 -1.77
CA GLN A 86 -14.29 5.59 -0.90
C GLN A 86 -14.31 4.33 -0.02
N LEU A 87 -15.44 4.00 0.60
CA LEU A 87 -15.61 2.77 1.37
C LEU A 87 -15.33 1.53 0.52
N SER A 88 -15.85 1.49 -0.71
CA SER A 88 -15.64 0.38 -1.65
C SER A 88 -14.15 0.21 -1.98
N ALA A 89 -13.42 1.32 -2.20
CA ALA A 89 -11.99 1.30 -2.43
C ALA A 89 -11.21 0.83 -1.18
N ASP A 90 -11.59 1.30 0.01
CA ASP A 90 -10.97 0.89 1.28
C ASP A 90 -11.15 -0.62 1.55
N ILE A 91 -12.32 -1.19 1.25
CA ILE A 91 -12.56 -2.63 1.37
C ILE A 91 -11.62 -3.43 0.45
N ILE A 92 -11.43 -2.98 -0.81
CA ILE A 92 -10.52 -3.62 -1.76
C ILE A 92 -9.08 -3.54 -1.26
N LEU A 93 -8.65 -2.36 -0.80
CA LEU A 93 -7.33 -2.16 -0.23
C LEU A 93 -7.10 -3.07 0.99
N ASN A 94 -8.11 -3.25 1.85
CA ASN A 94 -8.01 -4.15 2.99
C ASN A 94 -7.75 -5.60 2.56
N TYR A 95 -8.47 -6.10 1.55
CA TYR A 95 -8.21 -7.46 1.05
C TYR A 95 -6.79 -7.61 0.47
N ILE A 96 -6.28 -6.60 -0.22
CA ILE A 96 -4.92 -6.61 -0.77
C ILE A 96 -3.90 -6.60 0.37
N ASP A 97 -4.12 -5.78 1.40
CA ASP A 97 -3.23 -5.69 2.55
C ASP A 97 -3.26 -6.96 3.41
N ASP A 98 -4.40 -7.62 3.57
CA ASP A 98 -4.52 -8.91 4.26
C ASP A 98 -3.63 -9.98 3.63
N ILE A 99 -3.65 -10.11 2.31
CA ILE A 99 -2.79 -11.06 1.57
C ILE A 99 -1.31 -10.69 1.76
N ARG A 100 -0.96 -9.40 1.63
CA ARG A 100 0.41 -8.93 1.84
C ARG A 100 0.91 -9.20 3.26
N ASN A 101 0.04 -8.97 4.25
CA ASN A 101 0.32 -9.20 5.66
C ASN A 101 0.48 -10.70 5.95
N ALA A 102 -0.34 -11.55 5.36
CA ALA A 102 -0.22 -13.00 5.49
C ALA A 102 1.14 -13.50 4.95
N MET A 103 1.54 -13.06 3.75
CA MET A 103 2.86 -13.38 3.18
C MET A 103 4.01 -12.87 4.06
N GLY A 104 3.90 -11.63 4.53
CA GLY A 104 4.91 -11.03 5.40
C GLY A 104 5.07 -11.75 6.74
N ARG A 105 3.95 -12.12 7.38
CA ARG A 105 3.94 -12.89 8.64
C ARG A 105 4.62 -14.24 8.45
N ALA A 106 4.19 -15.04 7.46
CA ALA A 106 4.76 -16.36 7.23
C ALA A 106 6.28 -16.29 6.95
N ARG A 107 6.73 -15.33 6.12
CA ARG A 107 8.14 -15.18 5.78
C ARG A 107 9.02 -14.86 6.99
N ASN A 108 8.52 -13.99 7.88
CA ASN A 108 9.30 -13.44 9.00
C ASN A 108 9.10 -14.19 10.31
N ASP A 109 8.20 -15.17 10.37
CA ASP A 109 8.00 -16.00 11.56
C ASP A 109 9.23 -16.90 11.81
N THR A 110 9.85 -16.74 12.99
CA THR A 110 11.03 -17.51 13.40
C THR A 110 10.67 -18.89 13.97
N MET A 111 9.39 -19.14 14.26
CA MET A 111 8.90 -20.44 14.77
C MET A 111 8.55 -21.42 13.65
N LEU A 112 8.38 -20.93 12.41
CA LEU A 112 8.08 -21.77 11.26
C LEU A 112 9.34 -22.34 10.62
N THR A 113 9.30 -23.64 10.32
CA THR A 113 10.27 -24.30 9.44
C THR A 113 10.14 -23.80 7.99
N ASP A 114 11.19 -23.97 7.19
CA ASP A 114 11.15 -23.62 5.76
C ASP A 114 10.03 -24.35 5.00
N ALA A 115 9.71 -25.59 5.39
CA ALA A 115 8.60 -26.35 4.81
C ALA A 115 7.25 -25.68 5.11
N GLN A 116 7.01 -25.28 6.37
CA GLN A 116 5.79 -24.58 6.77
C GLN A 116 5.68 -23.20 6.09
N LYS A 117 6.80 -22.48 5.92
CA LYS A 117 6.82 -21.20 5.18
C LYS A 117 6.42 -21.40 3.71
N LYS A 118 6.95 -22.44 3.07
CA LYS A 118 6.60 -22.80 1.68
C LYS A 118 5.14 -23.22 1.56
N GLU A 119 4.61 -23.97 2.53
CA GLU A 119 3.19 -24.35 2.56
C GLU A 119 2.28 -23.14 2.71
N ALA A 120 2.60 -22.22 3.62
CA ALA A 120 1.85 -20.97 3.80
C ALA A 120 1.86 -20.10 2.53
N ASP A 121 3.03 -19.94 1.90
CA ASP A 121 3.15 -19.22 0.62
C ASP A 121 2.37 -19.91 -0.51
N ALA A 122 2.42 -21.25 -0.59
CA ALA A 122 1.64 -22.02 -1.54
C ALA A 122 0.14 -21.80 -1.34
N LYS A 123 -0.37 -21.91 -0.11
CA LYS A 123 -1.78 -21.67 0.22
C LYS A 123 -2.24 -20.27 -0.18
N ILE A 124 -1.43 -19.24 0.09
CA ILE A 124 -1.74 -17.88 -0.33
C ILE A 124 -1.88 -17.80 -1.86
N LYS A 125 -0.93 -18.41 -2.59
CA LYS A 125 -0.89 -18.38 -4.06
C LYS A 125 -1.99 -19.20 -4.73
N THR A 126 -2.32 -20.37 -4.19
CA THR A 126 -3.26 -21.32 -4.81
C THR A 126 -4.68 -21.15 -4.33
N GLU A 127 -4.90 -20.52 -3.18
CA GLU A 127 -6.24 -20.32 -2.63
C GLU A 127 -6.62 -18.86 -2.42
N GLU A 128 -5.87 -18.13 -1.58
CA GLU A 128 -6.30 -16.79 -1.13
C GLU A 128 -6.24 -15.76 -2.24
N PHE A 129 -5.17 -15.78 -3.02
CA PHE A 129 -4.99 -14.88 -4.15
C PHE A 129 -6.02 -15.13 -5.26
N PRO A 130 -6.28 -16.37 -5.72
CA PRO A 130 -7.40 -16.65 -6.64
C PRO A 130 -8.76 -16.22 -6.08
N LYS A 131 -9.04 -16.47 -4.80
CA LYS A 131 -10.28 -16.01 -4.15
C LYS A 131 -10.44 -14.49 -4.22
N LEU A 132 -9.35 -13.73 -4.02
CA LEU A 132 -9.37 -12.28 -4.21
C LEU A 132 -9.57 -11.90 -5.67
N MET A 133 -8.85 -12.52 -6.60
CA MET A 133 -8.97 -12.21 -8.03
C MET A 133 -10.41 -12.43 -8.52
N THR A 134 -11.06 -13.53 -8.16
CA THR A 134 -12.47 -13.78 -8.50
C THR A 134 -13.40 -12.67 -7.97
N LYS A 135 -13.15 -12.15 -6.76
CA LYS A 135 -13.93 -11.02 -6.22
C LYS A 135 -13.70 -9.74 -7.02
N LEU A 136 -12.46 -9.45 -7.38
CA LEU A 136 -12.11 -8.25 -8.17
C LEU A 136 -12.66 -8.35 -9.61
N GLU A 137 -12.56 -9.51 -10.24
CA GLU A 137 -13.13 -9.78 -11.57
C GLU A 137 -14.65 -9.61 -11.59
N LYS A 138 -15.35 -10.09 -10.55
CA LYS A 138 -16.79 -9.87 -10.42
C LYS A 138 -17.13 -8.37 -10.41
N ARG A 139 -16.40 -7.59 -9.61
CA ARG A 139 -16.56 -6.12 -9.56
C ARG A 139 -16.27 -5.47 -10.91
N LEU A 140 -15.23 -5.91 -11.62
CA LEU A 140 -14.91 -5.40 -12.96
C LEU A 140 -15.98 -5.73 -13.99
N LYS A 141 -16.60 -6.91 -13.94
CA LYS A 141 -17.71 -7.27 -14.84
C LYS A 141 -18.94 -6.37 -14.66
N GLU A 142 -19.15 -5.89 -13.44
CA GLU A 142 -20.24 -4.95 -13.10
C GLU A 142 -19.85 -3.49 -13.40
N SER A 143 -18.55 -3.21 -13.62
CA SER A 143 -18.04 -1.87 -13.91
C SER A 143 -18.26 -1.47 -15.36
N LYS A 144 -18.77 -0.26 -15.58
CA LYS A 144 -18.92 0.35 -16.91
C LYS A 144 -17.68 1.14 -17.35
N SER A 145 -16.79 1.45 -16.42
CA SER A 145 -15.65 2.35 -16.63
C SER A 145 -14.32 1.62 -16.80
N GLY A 146 -14.28 0.32 -16.47
CA GLY A 146 -13.04 -0.45 -16.38
C GLY A 146 -12.27 -0.26 -15.06
N TYR A 147 -12.72 0.62 -14.17
CA TYR A 147 -12.17 0.75 -12.82
C TYR A 147 -12.89 -0.18 -11.85
N LEU A 148 -12.19 -0.64 -10.81
CA LEU A 148 -12.76 -1.46 -9.74
C LEU A 148 -13.82 -0.72 -8.92
N VAL A 149 -13.75 0.61 -8.90
CA VAL A 149 -14.66 1.51 -8.19
C VAL A 149 -14.88 2.76 -9.05
N GLY A 150 -16.14 3.18 -9.16
CA GLY A 150 -16.51 4.42 -9.87
C GLY A 150 -16.01 4.44 -11.31
N ASP A 151 -15.49 5.58 -11.74
CA ASP A 151 -15.02 5.84 -13.10
C ASP A 151 -13.61 6.45 -13.20
N GLY A 152 -12.80 6.26 -12.16
CA GLY A 152 -11.35 6.52 -12.24
C GLY A 152 -10.85 7.74 -11.48
N GLY A 153 -11.69 8.42 -10.69
CA GLY A 153 -11.25 9.43 -9.74
C GLY A 153 -10.38 10.53 -10.36
N LYS A 154 -11.01 11.44 -11.08
CA LYS A 154 -10.72 12.87 -11.22
C LYS A 154 -11.96 13.52 -11.82
#